data_AF-A0A352WHQ1-F1
#
_entry.id   AF-A0A352WHQ1-F1
#
_cell.length_a   1.000
_cell.length_b   1.000
_cell.length_c   1.000
_cell.angle_alpha   90.00
_cell.angle_beta   90.00
_cell.angle_gamma   90.00
#
_symmetry.space_group_name_H-M   'P 1'
#
loop_
_entity.id
_entity.type
_entity.pdbx_description
1 polymer ?
#
loop_
_entity_poly.entity_id
_entity_poly.type
_entity_poly.pdbx_seq_one_letter_code
_entity_poly.pdbx_strand_id
1 'polypeptide(L)'
;MNKNDFAPLPPMGWNSYDYYDTTVTEADVKRNADYMADKLLEYGWEYVVVDIEWYAKDAGSRRSEYQYIPFSTLYMDEYSRLLPDPDRFPSSRDGAGFKPLADYVHSKGLKFGIHIM
;
A
#
# COMPACT_ATOMS: atom_id res chain seq x y z
N MET A 1 -7.49 24.15 -2.59
CA MET A 1 -6.09 23.77 -2.31
C MET A 1 -5.32 23.79 -3.63
N ASN A 2 -4.11 24.34 -3.66
CA ASN A 2 -3.25 24.30 -4.85
C ASN A 2 -2.39 23.04 -4.78
N LYS A 3 -2.32 22.26 -5.87
CA LYS A 3 -1.57 20.99 -5.90
C LYS A 3 -0.07 21.19 -5.62
N ASN A 4 0.46 22.36 -5.94
CA ASN A 4 1.88 22.68 -5.79
C ASN A 4 2.28 22.84 -4.30
N ASP A 5 1.31 22.97 -3.39
CA ASP A 5 1.57 23.15 -1.97
C ASP A 5 1.78 21.81 -1.24
N PHE A 6 1.49 20.66 -1.89
CA PHE A 6 1.54 19.34 -1.24
C PHE A 6 2.93 18.68 -1.25
N ALA A 7 3.81 19.07 -2.18
CA ALA A 7 5.17 18.54 -2.29
C ALA A 7 6.18 19.66 -2.60
N PRO A 8 6.35 20.64 -1.68
CA PRO A 8 7.33 21.72 -1.85
C PRO A 8 8.79 21.20 -1.83
N LEU A 9 9.00 19.99 -1.33
CA LEU A 9 10.26 19.25 -1.33
C LEU A 9 10.04 17.88 -2.00
N PRO A 10 11.10 17.23 -2.54
CA PRO A 10 11.00 15.87 -3.06
C PRO A 10 10.41 14.92 -2.00
N PRO A 11 9.35 14.15 -2.32
CA PRO A 11 8.79 13.19 -1.39
C PRO A 11 9.82 12.13 -0.97
N MET A 12 9.92 11.87 0.34
CA MET A 12 10.79 10.85 0.91
C MET A 12 9.94 9.78 1.60
N GLY A 13 10.24 8.50 1.33
CA GLY A 13 9.42 7.42 1.86
C GLY A 13 9.91 6.03 1.49
N TRP A 14 9.14 5.05 1.93
CA TRP A 14 9.30 3.64 1.61
C TRP A 14 8.22 3.21 0.62
N ASN A 15 8.60 2.30 -0.28
CA ASN A 15 7.71 1.64 -1.23
C ASN A 15 7.93 0.13 -1.14
N SER A 16 6.85 -0.65 -1.24
CA SER A 16 6.90 -2.10 -1.04
C SER A 16 7.58 -2.88 -2.16
N TYR A 17 7.68 -2.36 -3.38
CA TYR A 17 7.98 -3.13 -4.59
C TYR A 17 9.33 -3.86 -4.56
N ASP A 18 10.43 -3.17 -4.25
CA ASP A 18 11.78 -3.77 -4.37
C ASP A 18 11.99 -4.98 -3.45
N TYR A 19 11.28 -5.03 -2.31
CA TYR A 19 11.38 -6.14 -1.37
C TYR A 19 10.26 -7.17 -1.55
N TYR A 20 9.01 -6.71 -1.68
CA TYR A 20 7.83 -7.56 -1.66
C TYR A 20 7.26 -7.86 -3.05
N ASP A 21 7.75 -7.20 -4.10
CA ASP A 21 7.17 -7.26 -5.45
C ASP A 21 5.66 -6.96 -5.36
N THR A 22 4.82 -7.86 -5.86
CA THR A 22 3.36 -7.75 -5.81
C THR A 22 2.71 -8.30 -4.53
N THR A 23 3.50 -8.73 -3.53
CA THR A 23 3.02 -9.64 -2.46
C THR A 23 2.89 -9.03 -1.06
N VAL A 24 3.13 -7.72 -0.91
CA VAL A 24 3.12 -7.05 0.40
C VAL A 24 1.80 -7.29 1.16
N THR A 25 1.90 -7.55 2.46
CA THR A 25 0.75 -7.72 3.36
C THR A 25 0.56 -6.50 4.27
N GLU A 26 -0.62 -6.36 4.87
CA GLU A 26 -0.90 -5.32 5.86
C GLU A 26 0.10 -5.35 7.03
N ALA A 27 0.48 -6.55 7.48
CA ALA A 27 1.44 -6.71 8.57
C ALA A 27 2.83 -6.19 8.16
N ASP A 28 3.25 -6.40 6.91
CA ASP A 28 4.52 -5.90 6.38
C ASP A 28 4.52 -4.36 6.31
N VAL A 29 3.43 -3.78 5.81
CA VAL A 29 3.25 -2.32 5.75
C VAL A 29 3.31 -1.71 7.15
N LYS A 30 2.61 -2.30 8.12
CA LYS A 30 2.63 -1.84 9.52
C LYS A 30 4.04 -1.89 10.13
N ARG A 31 4.81 -2.96 9.89
CA ARG A 31 6.19 -3.07 10.39
C ARG A 31 7.13 -2.02 9.78
N ASN A 32 7.00 -1.74 8.47
CA ASN A 32 7.80 -0.68 7.84
C ASN A 32 7.39 0.71 8.33
N ALA A 33 6.08 0.95 8.53
CA ALA A 33 5.59 2.18 9.14
C ALA A 33 6.12 2.37 10.56
N ASP A 34 6.12 1.32 11.39
CA ASP A 34 6.68 1.38 12.75
C ASP A 34 8.16 1.72 12.74
N TYR A 35 8.94 1.09 11.85
CA TYR A 35 10.36 1.36 11.72
C TYR A 35 10.63 2.80 11.24
N MET A 36 9.89 3.26 10.22
CA MET A 36 10.00 4.63 9.74
C MET A 36 9.68 5.65 10.82
N ALA A 37 8.59 5.43 11.57
CA ALA A 37 8.18 6.32 12.66
C ALA A 37 9.22 6.41 13.78
N ASP A 38 9.85 5.29 14.14
CA ASP A 38 10.83 5.20 15.23
C ASP A 38 12.23 5.69 14.81
N LYS A 39 12.63 5.51 13.54
CA LYS A 39 14.03 5.69 13.11
C LYS A 39 14.27 6.72 12.02
N LEU A 40 13.26 7.03 11.19
CA LEU A 40 13.47 7.79 9.95
C LEU A 40 12.62 9.06 9.86
N LEU A 41 11.55 9.16 10.66
CA LEU A 41 10.61 10.27 10.64
C LEU A 41 11.30 11.60 11.00
N GLU A 42 12.19 11.60 11.98
CA GLU A 42 12.96 12.81 12.36
C GLU A 42 13.86 13.33 11.22
N TYR A 43 14.20 12.48 10.26
CA TYR A 43 15.02 12.80 9.09
C TYR A 43 14.19 13.08 7.82
N GLY A 44 12.86 13.17 7.94
CA GLY A 44 11.96 13.58 6.85
C GLY A 44 11.36 12.44 6.01
N TRP A 45 11.59 11.17 6.36
CA TRP A 45 10.95 10.04 5.66
C TRP A 45 9.50 9.88 6.14
N GLU A 46 8.54 10.14 5.26
CA GLU A 46 7.14 10.27 5.68
C GLU A 46 6.13 9.45 4.86
N TYR A 47 6.43 9.05 3.63
CA TYR A 47 5.47 8.27 2.82
C TYR A 47 5.66 6.76 3.00
N VAL A 48 4.57 6.05 3.33
CA VAL A 48 4.48 4.58 3.33
C VAL A 48 3.60 4.18 2.15
N VAL A 49 4.20 3.62 1.09
CA VAL A 49 3.53 3.35 -0.19
C VAL A 49 3.32 1.85 -0.40
N VAL A 50 2.06 1.44 -0.55
CA VAL A 50 1.68 0.11 -1.00
C VAL A 50 1.72 0.08 -2.52
N ASP A 51 2.66 -0.67 -3.08
CA ASP A 51 2.86 -0.75 -4.53
C ASP A 51 1.86 -1.69 -5.22
N ILE A 52 2.10 -2.00 -6.49
CA ILE A 52 1.14 -2.57 -7.45
C ILE A 52 0.48 -3.88 -6.98
N GLU A 53 -0.67 -4.18 -7.59
CA GLU A 53 -1.43 -5.42 -7.40
C GLU A 53 -2.01 -5.64 -6.00
N TRP A 54 -2.10 -4.63 -5.12
CA TRP A 54 -2.82 -4.76 -3.83
C TRP A 54 -4.29 -5.23 -3.95
N TYR A 55 -4.87 -5.11 -5.14
CA TYR A 55 -6.23 -5.55 -5.49
C TYR A 55 -6.30 -6.95 -6.12
N ALA A 56 -5.17 -7.55 -6.47
CA ALA A 56 -5.13 -8.84 -7.16
C ALA A 56 -5.23 -9.99 -6.16
N LYS A 57 -6.11 -10.94 -6.45
CA LYS A 57 -6.18 -12.19 -5.69
C LYS A 57 -5.00 -13.09 -6.06
N ASP A 58 -4.47 -13.81 -5.07
CA ASP A 58 -3.40 -14.80 -5.22
C ASP A 58 -2.09 -14.20 -5.77
N ALA A 59 -1.87 -12.88 -5.60
CA ALA A 59 -0.65 -12.20 -6.04
C ALA A 59 0.61 -12.94 -5.55
N GLY A 60 1.55 -13.16 -6.47
CA GLY A 60 2.80 -13.91 -6.21
C GLY A 60 2.68 -15.43 -6.14
N SER A 61 1.47 -16.02 -6.08
CA SER A 61 1.30 -17.49 -6.01
C SER A 61 1.87 -18.26 -7.21
N ARG A 62 2.06 -17.57 -8.35
CA ARG A 62 2.64 -18.13 -9.58
C ARG A 62 3.95 -17.45 -9.98
N ARG A 63 4.72 -16.94 -9.01
CA ARG A 63 5.90 -16.10 -9.30
C ARG A 63 6.94 -16.76 -10.21
N SER A 64 7.07 -18.08 -10.16
CA SER A 64 7.96 -18.85 -11.04
C SER A 64 7.55 -18.85 -12.51
N GLU A 65 6.28 -18.57 -12.81
CA GLU A 65 5.72 -18.53 -14.17
C GLU A 65 5.45 -17.10 -14.63
N TYR A 66 4.89 -16.27 -13.74
CA TYR A 66 4.44 -14.91 -14.05
C TYR A 66 4.74 -13.95 -12.88
N GLN A 67 5.20 -12.74 -13.19
CA GLN A 67 5.23 -11.66 -12.19
C GLN A 67 3.81 -11.21 -11.84
N TYR A 68 3.00 -10.97 -12.87
CA TYR A 68 1.60 -10.60 -12.79
C TYR A 68 0.76 -11.76 -13.33
N ILE A 69 -0.18 -12.30 -12.55
CA ILE A 69 -0.98 -13.45 -12.99
C ILE A 69 -1.92 -12.97 -14.11
N PRO A 70 -1.78 -13.46 -15.35
CA PRO A 70 -2.60 -12.98 -16.46
C PRO A 70 -4.06 -13.36 -16.24
N PHE A 71 -4.97 -12.41 -16.49
CA PHE A 71 -6.42 -12.59 -16.33
C PHE A 71 -6.82 -13.08 -14.91
N SER A 72 -6.13 -12.59 -13.88
CA SER A 72 -6.42 -12.92 -12.48
C SER A 72 -7.76 -12.36 -12.02
N THR A 73 -8.27 -12.92 -10.92
CA THR A 73 -9.42 -12.34 -10.22
C THR A 73 -8.95 -11.11 -9.46
N LEU A 74 -9.62 -9.97 -9.65
CA LEU A 74 -9.34 -8.73 -8.93
C LEU A 74 -10.50 -8.42 -7.98
N TYR A 75 -10.18 -7.84 -6.83
CA TYR A 75 -11.19 -7.29 -5.92
C TYR A 75 -11.62 -5.93 -6.43
N MET A 76 -12.93 -5.74 -6.59
CA MET A 76 -13.53 -4.55 -7.20
C MET A 76 -14.92 -4.31 -6.63
N ASP A 77 -15.32 -3.06 -6.48
CA ASP A 77 -16.67 -2.68 -6.06
C ASP A 77 -17.68 -2.60 -7.21
N GLU A 78 -18.94 -2.32 -6.88
CA GLU A 78 -20.04 -2.21 -7.84
C GLU A 78 -19.94 -0.99 -8.78
N TYR A 79 -18.90 -0.16 -8.63
CA TYR A 79 -18.63 1.02 -9.45
C TYR A 79 -17.31 0.91 -10.23
N SER A 80 -16.80 -0.32 -10.41
CA SER A 80 -15.57 -0.60 -11.15
C SER A 80 -14.31 0.01 -10.53
N ARG A 81 -14.27 0.20 -9.21
CA ARG A 81 -13.08 0.66 -8.49
C ARG A 81 -12.42 -0.53 -7.80
N LEU A 82 -11.12 -0.69 -8.02
CA LEU A 82 -10.35 -1.77 -7.40
C LEU A 82 -10.28 -1.60 -5.88
N LEU A 83 -10.40 -2.70 -5.14
CA LEU A 83 -10.40 -2.76 -3.67
C LEU A 83 -9.23 -3.62 -3.16
N PRO A 84 -8.71 -3.39 -1.93
CA PRO A 84 -7.65 -4.21 -1.37
C PRO A 84 -8.11 -5.63 -1.13
N ASP A 85 -7.26 -6.59 -1.51
CA ASP A 85 -7.45 -8.02 -1.24
C ASP A 85 -7.58 -8.27 0.28
N PRO A 86 -8.75 -8.70 0.79
CA PRO A 86 -9.00 -8.88 2.22
C PRO A 86 -8.23 -10.05 2.86
N ASP A 87 -7.57 -10.89 2.08
CA ASP A 87 -6.68 -11.93 2.60
C ASP A 87 -5.28 -11.36 2.91
N ARG A 88 -4.78 -10.43 2.10
CA ARG A 88 -3.52 -9.70 2.37
C ARG A 88 -3.71 -8.45 3.23
N PHE A 89 -4.88 -7.84 3.17
CA PHE A 89 -5.27 -6.66 3.93
C PHE A 89 -6.54 -6.92 4.75
N PRO A 90 -6.47 -7.70 5.84
CA PRO A 90 -7.66 -8.08 6.61
C PRO A 90 -8.50 -6.91 7.12
N SER A 91 -7.89 -5.75 7.35
CA SER A 91 -8.62 -4.54 7.76
C SER A 91 -9.49 -3.92 6.66
N SER A 92 -9.33 -4.34 5.39
CA SER A 92 -10.15 -3.86 4.26
C SER A 92 -11.52 -4.52 4.15
N ARG A 93 -11.76 -5.58 4.95
CA ARG A 93 -13.01 -6.35 4.97
C ARG A 93 -14.22 -5.45 5.19
N ASP A 94 -15.38 -5.96 4.78
CA ASP A 94 -16.67 -5.29 4.93
C ASP A 94 -16.73 -3.88 4.29
N GLY A 95 -15.96 -3.68 3.22
CA GLY A 95 -15.93 -2.43 2.45
C GLY A 95 -15.10 -1.31 3.08
N ALA A 96 -14.28 -1.61 4.11
CA ALA A 96 -13.46 -0.61 4.77
C ALA A 96 -12.31 -0.06 3.89
N GLY A 97 -11.90 -0.82 2.87
CA GLY A 97 -10.82 -0.43 1.97
C GLY A 97 -9.51 -0.17 2.71
N PHE A 98 -8.70 0.77 2.24
CA PHE A 98 -7.45 1.12 2.93
C PHE A 98 -7.62 2.06 4.13
N LYS A 99 -8.85 2.49 4.46
CA LYS A 99 -9.06 3.49 5.52
C LYS A 99 -8.41 3.07 6.85
N PRO A 100 -8.60 1.84 7.38
CA PRO A 100 -8.00 1.47 8.66
C PRO A 100 -6.46 1.40 8.62
N LEU A 101 -5.87 0.96 7.52
CA LEU A 101 -4.42 0.95 7.34
C LEU A 101 -3.85 2.37 7.21
N ALA A 102 -4.51 3.24 6.46
CA ALA A 102 -4.14 4.65 6.36
C ALA A 102 -4.26 5.36 7.71
N ASP A 103 -5.33 5.12 8.47
CA ASP A 103 -5.52 5.65 9.83
C ASP A 103 -4.38 5.19 10.77
N TYR A 104 -3.96 3.92 10.65
CA TYR A 104 -2.80 3.41 11.39
C TYR A 104 -1.53 4.17 11.03
N VAL A 105 -1.22 4.32 9.74
CA VAL A 105 -0.04 5.07 9.26
C VAL A 105 -0.08 6.53 9.71
N HIS A 106 -1.23 7.20 9.61
CA HIS A 106 -1.40 8.57 10.08
C HIS A 106 -1.21 8.69 11.60
N SER A 107 -1.63 7.69 12.39
CA SER A 107 -1.42 7.69 13.85
C SER A 107 0.05 7.67 14.26
N LYS A 108 0.94 7.28 13.34
CA LYS A 108 2.40 7.29 13.51
C LYS A 108 3.08 8.58 13.04
N GLY A 109 2.30 9.57 12.59
CA GLY A 109 2.83 10.80 12.00
C GLY A 109 3.34 10.65 10.57
N LEU A 110 3.02 9.53 9.91
CA LEU A 110 3.40 9.23 8.53
C LEU A 110 2.23 9.51 7.57
N LYS A 111 2.50 9.42 6.26
CA LYS A 111 1.53 9.59 5.16
C LYS A 111 1.39 8.28 4.39
N PHE A 112 0.18 8.00 3.90
CA PHE A 112 -0.13 6.77 3.17
C PHE A 112 -0.21 7.01 1.66
N GLY A 113 0.39 6.12 0.87
CA GLY A 113 0.36 6.15 -0.60
C GLY A 113 0.00 4.79 -1.20
N ILE A 114 -0.53 4.81 -2.42
CA ILE A 114 -0.85 3.61 -3.19
C ILE A 114 -0.40 3.75 -4.64
N HIS A 115 -0.06 2.63 -5.26
CA HIS A 115 0.08 2.53 -6.72
C HIS A 115 -1.28 2.28 -7.38
N ILE A 116 -1.54 2.86 -8.56
CA ILE A 116 -2.71 2.58 -9.41
C ILE A 116 -2.28 2.39 -10.88
N MET A 117 -3.13 1.80 -11.71
CA MET A 117 -2.94 1.77 -13.18
C MET A 117 -3.55 2.98 -13.85
#